data_AF-A0A3R7P5J6-F1
#
_entry.id   AF-A0A3R7P5J6-F1
#
_cell.length_a   1.000
_cell.length_b   1.000
_cell.length_c   1.000
_cell.angle_alpha   90.00
_cell.angle_beta   90.00
_cell.angle_gamma   90.00
#
_symmetry.space_group_name_H-M   'P 1'
#
loop_
_entity.id
_entity.type
_entity.pdbx_description
1 polymer ?
#
loop_
_entity_poly.entity_id
_entity_poly.type
_entity_poly.pdbx_seq_one_letter_code
_entity_poly.pdbx_strand_id
1 'polypeptide(L)'
;MSGAGVSSELRLNEEGGGFSGAIIFPQGEVPLKNVALETDGSVAANFIYSGYSFDLKAVIDGDSIMGVFSGPRKISFSGSRLD
;
A
#
# COMPACT_ATOMS: atom_id res chain seq x y z
N MET A 1 -26.43 6.22 8.09
CA MET A 1 -25.65 5.83 6.89
C MET A 1 -24.37 6.64 6.94
N SER A 2 -23.28 6.08 7.44
CA SER A 2 -22.09 6.88 7.73
C SER A 2 -20.84 6.02 7.59
N GLY A 3 -19.95 6.44 6.70
CA GLY A 3 -18.67 5.78 6.45
C GLY A 3 -18.55 5.22 5.05
N ALA A 4 -18.87 6.00 4.01
CA ALA A 4 -18.19 5.80 2.73
C ALA A 4 -16.72 6.18 2.95
N GLY A 5 -15.97 5.26 3.57
CA GLY A 5 -14.54 5.39 3.77
C GLY A 5 -13.93 5.63 2.40
N VAL A 6 -13.09 6.64 2.31
CA VAL A 6 -12.33 6.94 1.10
C VAL A 6 -11.45 5.73 0.83
N SER A 7 -11.90 4.80 -0.01
CA SER A 7 -11.21 3.53 -0.28
C SER A 7 -9.97 3.86 -1.08
N SER A 8 -8.82 3.84 -0.41
CA SER A 8 -7.53 3.93 -1.07
C SER A 8 -7.14 2.51 -1.47
N GLU A 9 -6.80 2.30 -2.74
CA GLU A 9 -6.41 0.99 -3.26
C GLU A 9 -4.88 0.90 -3.27
N LEU A 10 -4.35 -0.22 -2.81
CA LEU A 10 -2.94 -0.55 -2.97
C LEU A 10 -2.78 -1.44 -4.20
N ARG A 11 -1.97 -0.99 -5.16
CA ARG A 11 -1.50 -1.80 -6.27
C ARG A 11 -0.05 -2.17 -6.05
N LEU A 12 0.25 -3.47 -6.10
CA LEU A 12 1.59 -4.02 -6.10
C LEU A 12 1.79 -4.84 -7.37
N ASN A 13 2.90 -4.62 -8.06
CA ASN A 13 3.32 -5.42 -9.20
C ASN A 13 4.62 -6.15 -8.83
N GLU A 14 4.72 -7.42 -9.20
CA GLU A 14 5.95 -8.18 -9.08
C GLU A 14 6.76 -8.03 -10.37
N GLU A 15 7.99 -7.55 -10.24
CA GLU A 15 8.94 -7.41 -11.35
C GLU A 15 10.14 -8.34 -11.07
N GLY A 16 10.86 -8.77 -12.10
CA GLY A 16 11.89 -9.83 -12.03
C GLY A 16 13.08 -9.64 -11.08
N GLY A 17 13.08 -8.60 -10.24
CA GLY A 17 14.03 -8.36 -9.16
C GLY A 17 13.45 -7.62 -7.94
N GLY A 18 12.13 -7.48 -7.81
CA GLY A 18 11.52 -6.76 -6.68
C GLY A 18 10.02 -6.47 -6.88
N PHE A 19 9.49 -5.62 -6.01
CA PHE A 19 8.11 -5.16 -6.11
C PHE A 19 8.08 -3.68 -6.48
N SER A 20 7.14 -3.30 -7.34
CA SER A 20 6.78 -1.91 -7.58
C SER A 20 5.32 -1.70 -7.18
N GLY A 21 4.88 -0.46 -6.98
CA GLY A 21 3.49 -0.23 -6.63
C GLY A 21 3.15 1.22 -6.35
N ALA A 22 1.87 1.44 -6.13
CA ALA A 22 1.33 2.75 -5.85
C ALA A 22 0.05 2.66 -5.02
N ILE A 23 -0.26 3.79 -4.39
CA ILE A 23 -1.50 3.97 -3.65
C ILE A 23 -2.41 4.85 -4.49
N ILE A 24 -3.57 4.33 -4.84
CA ILE A 24 -4.56 5.02 -5.64
C ILE A 24 -5.52 5.69 -4.67
N PHE A 25 -5.39 7.01 -4.54
CA PHE A 25 -6.35 7.86 -3.86
C PHE A 25 -7.34 8.43 -4.89
N PRO A 26 -8.54 8.89 -4.48
CA PRO A 26 -9.46 9.56 -5.41
C PRO A 26 -8.88 10.82 -6.09
N GLN A 27 -7.84 11.39 -5.49
CA GLN A 27 -7.18 12.62 -5.94
C GLN A 27 -6.00 12.34 -6.88
N GLY A 28 -5.59 11.08 -7.01
CA GLY A 28 -4.45 10.68 -7.81
C GLY A 28 -3.69 9.50 -7.21
N GLU A 29 -2.71 9.05 -7.98
CA GLU A 29 -1.85 7.93 -7.64
C GLU A 29 -0.56 8.44 -6.98
N VAL A 30 -0.15 7.78 -5.90
CA VAL A 30 1.10 8.07 -5.20
C VAL A 30 2.02 6.86 -5.31
N PRO A 31 3.19 6.99 -5.97
CA PRO A 31 4.11 5.88 -6.12
C PRO A 31 4.72 5.49 -4.77
N LEU A 32 4.83 4.19 -4.54
CA LEU A 32 5.60 3.64 -3.43
C LEU A 32 7.10 3.83 -3.69
N LYS A 33 7.85 3.97 -2.61
CA LYS A 33 9.30 4.06 -2.57
C LYS A 33 9.83 2.97 -1.65
N ASN A 34 11.09 2.58 -1.89
CA ASN A 34 11.82 1.59 -1.10
C ASN A 34 11.00 0.31 -0.85
N VAL A 35 10.31 -0.18 -1.89
CA VAL A 35 9.50 -1.38 -1.77
C VAL A 35 10.41 -2.58 -1.56
N ALA A 36 10.22 -3.29 -0.46
CA ALA A 36 11.01 -4.44 -0.06
C ALA A 36 10.10 -5.59 0.36
N LEU A 37 10.45 -6.81 -0.07
CA LEU A 37 9.86 -8.03 0.47
C LEU A 37 10.64 -8.44 1.71
N GLU A 38 9.97 -8.47 2.85
CA GLU A 38 10.53 -8.88 4.12
C GLU A 38 10.58 -10.41 4.22
N THR A 39 11.45 -10.93 5.08
CA THR A 39 11.59 -12.38 5.29
C THR A 39 10.35 -13.05 5.87
N ASP A 40 9.44 -12.27 6.46
CA ASP A 40 8.13 -12.73 6.97
C ASP A 40 7.05 -12.79 5.86
N GLY A 41 7.40 -12.51 4.61
CA GLY A 41 6.48 -12.49 3.47
C GLY A 41 5.66 -11.21 3.34
N SER A 42 5.87 -10.22 4.22
CA SER A 42 5.24 -8.91 4.10
C SER A 42 6.01 -7.99 3.15
N VAL A 43 5.31 -7.03 2.56
CA VAL A 43 5.88 -5.95 1.77
C VAL A 43 5.95 -4.69 2.64
N ALA A 44 7.16 -4.16 2.80
CA ALA A 44 7.42 -2.86 3.37
C ALA A 44 7.63 -1.84 2.25
N ALA A 45 7.07 -0.65 2.40
CA ALA A 45 7.34 0.47 1.50
C ALA A 45 7.10 1.79 2.22
N ASN A 46 7.44 2.91 1.59
CA ASN A 46 7.06 4.23 2.07
C ASN A 46 6.54 5.10 0.92
N PHE A 47 5.70 6.09 1.23
CA PHE A 47 5.20 7.03 0.23
C PHE A 47 5.01 8.41 0.83
N ILE A 48 4.96 9.43 -0.02
CA ILE A 48 4.72 10.82 0.39
C ILE A 48 3.38 11.25 -0.15
N TYR A 49 2.45 11.60 0.73
CA TYR A 49 1.14 12.11 0.36
C TYR A 49 0.84 13.40 1.13
N SER A 50 0.48 14.45 0.40
CA SER A 50 0.19 15.79 0.96
C SER A 50 1.32 16.33 1.86
N GLY A 51 2.58 16.06 1.49
CA GLY A 51 3.76 16.49 2.25
C GLY A 51 4.11 15.65 3.48
N TYR A 52 3.35 14.60 3.78
CA TYR A 52 3.63 13.67 4.87
C TYR A 52 4.23 12.37 4.35
N SER A 53 5.24 11.85 5.05
CA SER A 53 5.78 10.51 4.81
C SER A 53 4.96 9.49 5.59
N PHE A 54 4.64 8.38 4.92
CA PHE A 54 3.93 7.26 5.50
C PHE A 54 4.73 5.98 5.26
N ASP A 55 4.78 5.14 6.27
CA ASP A 55 5.31 3.79 6.16
C ASP A 55 4.14 2.83 5.92
N LEU A 56 4.34 1.95 4.95
CA LEU A 56 3.42 0.90 4.56
C LEU A 56 4.01 -0.43 5.00
N LYS A 57 3.20 -1.22 5.71
CA LYS A 57 3.41 -2.65 5.86
C LYS A 57 2.16 -3.39 5.37
N ALA A 58 2.33 -4.19 4.32
CA ALA A 58 1.28 -5.00 3.72
C ALA A 58 1.63 -6.48 3.83
N VAL A 59 0.68 -7.31 4.24
CA VAL A 59 0.78 -8.77 4.19
C VAL A 59 0.04 -9.25 2.95
N ILE A 60 0.71 -10.07 2.15
CA ILE A 60 0.13 -10.73 0.98
C ILE A 60 -0.27 -12.15 1.42
N ASP A 61 -1.57 -12.44 1.41
CA ASP A 61 -2.11 -13.77 1.69
C ASP A 61 -2.92 -14.25 0.48
N GLY A 62 -2.26 -15.04 -0.38
CA GLY A 62 -2.79 -15.44 -1.68
C GLY A 62 -3.09 -14.21 -2.56
N ASP A 63 -4.36 -14.03 -2.92
CA ASP A 63 -4.83 -12.91 -3.76
C ASP A 63 -5.18 -11.66 -2.94
N SER A 64 -5.20 -11.78 -1.61
CA SER A 64 -5.60 -10.71 -0.70
C SER A 64 -4.38 -9.94 -0.19
N ILE A 65 -4.43 -8.61 -0.32
CA ILE A 65 -3.42 -7.73 0.26
C ILE A 65 -4.07 -6.94 1.40
N MET A 66 -3.62 -7.20 2.62
CA MET A 66 -4.05 -6.47 3.82
C MET A 66 -2.90 -5.63 4.35
N GLY A 67 -3.14 -4.35 4.64
CA GLY A 67 -2.07 -3.52 5.17
C GLY A 67 -2.54 -2.37 6.04
N VAL A 68 -1.55 -1.76 6.71
CA VAL A 68 -1.75 -0.60 7.56
C VAL A 68 -0.74 0.47 7.14
N PHE A 69 -1.24 1.70 6.94
CA PHE A 69 -0.38 2.87 6.85
C PHE A 69 -0.13 3.44 8.24
N SER A 70 1.13 3.69 8.55
CA SER A 70 1.54 4.34 9.80
C SER A 70 2.21 5.67 9.47
N GLY A 71 1.68 6.75 10.04
CA GLY A 71 2.15 8.12 9.89
C GLY A 71 1.48 9.02 10.95
N PRO A 72 1.38 10.35 10.76
CA PRO A 72 0.65 11.23 11.70
C PRO A 72 -0.84 10.88 11.81
N ARG A 73 -1.36 10.01 10.92
CA ARG A 73 -2.67 9.37 11.00
C ARG A 73 -2.53 7.89 10.67
N LYS A 74 -3.28 7.03 11.35
CA LYS A 74 -3.40 5.60 11.03
C LYS A 74 -4.56 5.41 10.05
N ILE A 75 -4.30 4.83 8.88
CA ILE A 75 -5.31 4.56 7.86
C ILE A 75 -5.21 3.08 7.48
N SER A 76 -6.32 2.35 7.59
CA SER A 76 -6.42 0.94 7.17
C SER A 76 -6.91 0.87 5.72
N PHE A 77 -6.38 -0.05 4.94
CA PHE A 77 -6.79 -0.26 3.55
C PHE A 77 -6.77 -1.76 3.17
N SER A 78 -7.42 -2.06 2.05
CA SER A 78 -7.50 -3.40 1.45
C SER A 78 -7.20 -3.30 -0.04
N GLY A 79 -6.43 -4.24 -0.59
CA GLY A 79 -6.14 -4.32 -2.01
C GLY A 79 -6.15 -5.76 -2.52
N SER A 80 -6.03 -5.91 -3.83
CA SER A 80 -6.00 -7.20 -4.53
C SER A 80 -4.73 -7.27 -5.37
N ARG A 81 -4.11 -8.45 -5.46
CA ARG A 81 -3.04 -8.70 -6.41
C ARG A 81 -3.63 -8.66 -7.83
N LEU A 82 -2.97 -7.95 -8.75
CA LEU A 82 -3.30 -8.01 -10.18
C LEU A 82 -2.28 -8.94 -10.84
N ASP A 83 -2.78 -9.95 -11.55
CA ASP A 83 -1.99 -10.90 -12.35
C ASP A 83 -1.34 -10.26 -13.58
#